data_AF-A0A1I1J3L3-F1
#
_entry.id   AF-A0A1I1J3L3-F1
#
_cell.length_a   1.000
_cell.length_b   1.000
_cell.length_c   1.000
_cell.angle_alpha   90.00
_cell.angle_beta   90.00
_cell.angle_gamma   90.00
#
_symmetry.space_group_name_H-M   'P 1'
#
loop_
_entity.id
_entity.type
_entity.pdbx_description
1 polymer ?
#
loop_
_entity_poly.entity_id
_entity_poly.type
_entity_poly.pdbx_seq_one_letter_code
_entity_poly.pdbx_strand_id
1 'polypeptide(L)'
;MPFQRKLLLIVFLVLIAVLLWPKGQDDLTPSTQDLHEEAEEMEMQTTPETRRSRDDEEALTVDGEEITDEEMTREDQDAALDDLADAPLSQDLDTDEQGGMPASAAAGLSSEDRRYLRERGLDNPEQQVINDLMGQTELLPQDSMTGGNMQFIQEETELLSHRWVLASFSDGQTQGQALYEFEVTPGGDLIWVLLSHYSH
;
A
#
# COMPACT_ATOMS: atom_id res chain seq x y z
N MET A 1 0.13 15.01 -27.80
CA MET A 1 1.13 15.22 -26.73
C MET A 1 0.88 16.51 -25.89
N PRO A 2 -0.29 16.74 -25.28
CA PRO A 2 -0.50 17.91 -24.40
C PRO A 2 -0.20 17.64 -22.92
N PHE A 3 -0.06 16.37 -22.49
CA PHE A 3 0.01 15.99 -21.08
C PHE A 3 1.33 16.41 -20.40
N GLN A 4 2.46 16.25 -21.09
CA GLN A 4 3.79 16.64 -20.58
C GLN A 4 3.93 18.15 -20.33
N ARG A 5 3.22 18.99 -21.09
CA ARG A 5 3.24 20.45 -20.90
C ARG A 5 2.45 20.88 -19.67
N LYS A 6 1.39 20.15 -19.31
CA LYS A 6 0.58 20.43 -18.11
C LYS A 6 1.33 20.05 -16.84
N LEU A 7 2.00 18.89 -16.84
CA LEU A 7 2.81 18.44 -15.71
C LEU A 7 3.97 19.40 -15.42
N LEU A 8 4.69 19.86 -16.46
CA LEU A 8 5.80 20.79 -16.30
C LEU A 8 5.34 22.16 -15.74
N LEU A 9 4.14 22.61 -16.12
CA LEU A 9 3.55 23.85 -15.58
C LEU A 9 3.20 23.74 -14.09
N ILE A 10 2.66 22.60 -13.65
CA ILE A 10 2.30 22.36 -12.25
C ILE A 10 3.58 22.30 -11.39
N VAL A 11 4.58 21.52 -11.81
CA VAL A 11 5.87 21.43 -11.10
C VAL A 11 6.54 22.80 -10.99
N PHE A 12 6.51 23.59 -12.07
CA PHE A 12 7.07 24.95 -12.09
C PHE A 12 6.33 25.90 -11.12
N LEU A 13 5.01 25.81 -11.03
CA LEU A 13 4.21 26.62 -10.09
C LEU A 13 4.51 26.27 -8.63
N VAL A 14 4.64 24.99 -8.30
CA VAL A 14 5.01 24.54 -6.94
C VAL A 14 6.41 25.03 -6.58
N LEU A 15 7.37 24.93 -7.49
CA LEU A 15 8.74 25.43 -7.29
C LEU A 15 8.75 26.93 -7.00
N ILE A 16 7.98 27.73 -7.76
CA ILE A 16 7.86 29.17 -7.53
C ILE A 16 7.20 29.46 -6.17
N ALA A 17 6.16 28.73 -5.78
CA ALA A 17 5.49 28.93 -4.50
C ALA A 17 6.43 28.65 -3.31
N VAL A 18 7.28 27.62 -3.40
CA VAL A 18 8.31 27.33 -2.40
C VAL A 18 9.40 28.41 -2.38
N LEU A 19 9.79 28.92 -3.55
CA LEU A 19 10.80 29.98 -3.66
C LEU A 19 10.30 31.36 -3.21
N LEU A 20 8.99 31.61 -3.35
CA LEU A 20 8.31 32.83 -2.92
C LEU A 20 7.76 32.74 -1.49
N TRP A 21 7.93 31.62 -0.79
CA TRP A 21 7.54 31.55 0.62
C TRP A 21 8.47 32.49 1.42
N PRO A 22 7.93 33.56 2.02
CA PRO A 22 8.74 34.52 2.74
C PRO A 22 9.35 33.83 3.96
N LYS A 23 10.69 33.74 3.99
CA LYS A 23 11.43 33.44 5.22
C LYS A 23 11.36 34.66 6.13
N GLY A 24 10.25 34.80 6.85
CA GLY A 24 10.18 35.63 8.05
C GLY A 24 10.19 34.73 9.28
N GLN A 25 10.78 35.08 10.42
CA GLN A 25 11.65 36.18 10.78
C GLN A 25 12.14 35.76 12.17
N ASP A 26 13.37 35.26 12.28
CA ASP A 26 13.99 34.92 13.56
C ASP A 26 14.38 36.21 14.27
N ASP A 27 13.41 36.93 14.86
CA ASP A 27 13.70 37.81 15.98
C ASP A 27 12.38 38.28 16.61
N LEU A 28 12.24 38.05 17.91
CA LEU A 28 11.51 38.85 18.90
C LEU A 28 11.38 38.00 20.17
N THR A 29 12.50 37.83 20.88
CA THR A 29 12.43 37.60 22.33
C THR A 29 12.19 38.95 23.01
N PRO A 30 11.06 39.19 23.69
CA PRO A 30 11.02 40.23 24.71
C PRO A 30 11.75 39.71 25.94
N SER A 31 12.83 40.41 26.27
CA SER A 31 13.63 40.24 27.48
C SER A 31 12.76 40.28 28.73
N THR A 32 13.00 39.32 29.61
CA THR A 32 12.63 39.30 31.02
C THR A 32 13.20 40.54 31.72
N GLN A 33 12.36 41.46 32.19
CA GLN A 33 12.46 42.13 33.50
C GLN A 33 11.46 43.29 33.63
N ASP A 34 10.96 43.41 34.85
CA ASP A 34 10.21 44.50 35.47
C ASP A 34 8.68 44.36 35.60
N LEU A 35 8.26 44.60 36.86
CA LEU A 35 6.92 44.67 37.45
C LEU A 35 6.35 43.29 37.83
N HIS A 36 6.71 42.67 38.96
CA HIS A 36 6.56 43.08 40.37
C HIS A 36 5.13 43.52 40.76
N GLU A 37 4.57 42.70 41.66
CA GLU A 37 3.57 42.99 42.70
C GLU A 37 2.07 43.12 42.36
N GLU A 38 1.28 42.62 43.33
CA GLU A 38 -0.18 42.58 43.48
C GLU A 38 -0.92 41.50 42.67
N ALA A 39 -1.63 40.53 43.23
CA ALA A 39 -2.03 40.18 44.59
C ALA A 39 -2.35 38.66 44.55
N GLU A 40 -1.87 37.85 45.48
CA GLU A 40 -2.59 37.43 46.71
C GLU A 40 -4.12 37.32 46.60
N GLU A 41 -4.65 36.27 47.25
CA GLU A 41 -6.05 35.87 47.39
C GLU A 41 -6.64 34.97 46.29
N MET A 42 -6.29 33.68 46.33
CA MET A 42 -7.28 32.65 46.70
C MET A 42 -6.60 31.30 46.94
N GLU A 43 -6.10 31.13 48.16
CA GLU A 43 -6.10 29.83 48.82
C GLU A 43 -7.56 29.38 49.00
N MET A 44 -7.89 28.14 48.64
CA MET A 44 -8.38 27.17 49.62
C MET A 44 -8.85 25.85 49.00
N GLN A 45 -8.52 24.79 49.75
CA GLN A 45 -9.21 23.51 49.89
C GLN A 45 -8.77 22.38 48.94
N THR A 46 -7.73 21.60 49.30
CA THR A 46 -7.69 20.48 50.28
C THR A 46 -8.26 19.15 49.76
N THR A 47 -7.35 18.25 49.34
CA THR A 47 -7.20 16.79 49.66
C THR A 47 -8.36 15.79 49.48
N PRO A 48 -8.15 14.45 49.51
CA PRO A 48 -6.94 13.61 49.38
C PRO A 48 -7.12 12.33 48.49
N GLU A 49 -6.04 11.55 48.42
CA GLU A 49 -5.86 10.12 48.08
C GLU A 49 -7.10 9.21 47.88
N THR A 50 -7.01 8.32 46.88
CA THR A 50 -7.37 6.91 47.08
C THR A 50 -6.42 5.99 46.30
N ARG A 51 -5.57 5.35 47.09
CA ARG A 51 -4.78 4.15 46.81
C ARG A 51 -5.73 2.94 46.83
N ARG A 52 -5.79 2.13 45.77
CA ARG A 52 -6.20 0.73 45.92
C ARG A 52 -5.54 -0.17 44.88
N SER A 53 -4.64 -0.98 45.42
CA SER A 53 -4.03 -2.17 44.85
C SER A 53 -5.07 -3.18 44.33
N ARG A 54 -4.72 -3.86 43.24
CA ARG A 54 -5.21 -5.19 42.84
C ARG A 54 -4.25 -5.66 41.73
N ASP A 55 -3.19 -6.43 41.98
CA ASP A 55 -3.13 -7.82 42.45
C ASP A 55 -4.20 -8.68 41.79
N ASP A 56 -3.86 -9.26 40.64
CA ASP A 56 -4.37 -10.50 40.02
C ASP A 56 -3.47 -10.69 38.76
N GLU A 57 -2.24 -11.21 38.88
CA GLU A 57 -1.91 -12.64 38.75
C GLU A 57 -2.89 -13.40 37.85
N GLU A 58 -2.56 -13.56 36.57
CA GLU A 58 -2.80 -14.83 35.86
C GLU A 58 -1.72 -15.05 34.80
N ALA A 59 -0.70 -15.79 35.22
CA ALA A 59 0.19 -16.49 34.32
C ALA A 59 -0.59 -17.68 33.75
N LEU A 60 -0.89 -17.65 32.45
CA LEU A 60 -1.26 -18.84 31.71
C LEU A 60 -0.12 -19.16 30.73
N THR A 61 0.82 -19.93 31.23
CA THR A 61 1.71 -20.78 30.43
C THR A 61 0.82 -21.77 29.66
N VAL A 62 0.65 -21.55 28.36
CA VAL A 62 0.09 -22.57 27.47
C VAL A 62 1.24 -23.34 26.86
N ASP A 63 1.13 -24.64 27.07
CA ASP A 63 2.07 -25.71 26.79
C ASP A 63 2.72 -25.66 25.41
N GLY A 64 3.99 -26.06 25.41
CA GLY A 64 4.74 -26.36 24.20
C GLY A 64 4.09 -27.50 23.44
N GLU A 65 3.78 -27.21 22.17
CA GLU A 65 3.55 -28.25 21.19
C GLU A 65 4.89 -28.54 20.50
N GLU A 66 5.47 -29.63 20.98
CA GLU A 66 6.59 -30.37 20.45
C GLU A 66 6.25 -30.82 19.02
N ILE A 67 6.68 -30.05 18.01
CA ILE A 67 6.67 -30.53 16.63
C ILE A 67 7.88 -31.45 16.49
N THR A 68 7.59 -32.73 16.55
CA THR A 68 8.51 -33.83 16.33
C THR A 68 9.20 -33.71 14.98
N ASP A 69 10.52 -33.83 15.00
CA ASP A 69 11.37 -34.07 13.83
C ASP A 69 10.97 -35.40 13.16
N GLU A 70 10.12 -35.34 12.14
CA GLU A 70 9.94 -36.45 11.21
C GLU A 70 11.10 -36.45 10.20
N GLU A 71 12.19 -37.06 10.65
CA GLU A 71 13.24 -37.64 9.83
C GLU A 71 12.62 -38.62 8.81
N MET A 72 12.33 -38.13 7.59
CA MET A 72 11.97 -38.97 6.46
C MET A 72 13.21 -39.23 5.59
N THR A 73 14.02 -40.18 6.05
CA THR A 73 15.01 -40.87 5.24
C THR A 73 14.30 -41.89 4.34
N ARG A 74 14.46 -41.71 3.03
CA ARG A 74 14.39 -42.74 1.97
C ARG A 74 15.02 -42.10 0.73
N GLU A 75 16.32 -42.26 0.52
CA GLU A 75 16.95 -43.42 -0.14
C GLU A 75 16.21 -43.85 -1.43
N ASP A 76 16.94 -43.65 -2.52
CA ASP A 76 16.97 -44.46 -3.74
C ASP A 76 15.77 -44.43 -4.67
N GLN A 77 15.93 -43.64 -5.74
CA GLN A 77 15.62 -44.11 -7.08
C GLN A 77 16.52 -43.43 -8.12
N ASP A 78 17.80 -43.79 -8.07
CA ASP A 78 18.62 -43.91 -9.27
C ASP A 78 18.13 -45.14 -10.05
N ALA A 79 17.55 -44.94 -11.23
CA ALA A 79 17.69 -45.86 -12.36
C ALA A 79 17.04 -45.29 -13.63
N ALA A 80 17.92 -44.77 -14.49
CA ALA A 80 17.95 -45.08 -15.93
C ALA A 80 16.67 -44.88 -16.75
N LEU A 81 16.61 -43.77 -17.48
CA LEU A 81 16.20 -43.77 -18.90
C LEU A 81 17.10 -42.79 -19.67
N ASP A 82 18.31 -43.28 -19.92
CA ASP A 82 19.11 -42.90 -21.08
C ASP A 82 18.46 -43.53 -22.32
N ASP A 83 18.63 -42.90 -23.48
CA ASP A 83 18.17 -43.30 -24.82
C ASP A 83 16.86 -42.65 -25.33
N LEU A 84 17.01 -41.49 -25.97
CA LEU A 84 16.29 -41.11 -27.21
C LEU A 84 16.95 -39.87 -27.83
N ALA A 85 18.19 -40.06 -28.27
CA ALA A 85 18.88 -39.14 -29.18
C ALA A 85 18.82 -39.71 -30.60
N ASP A 86 17.79 -39.36 -31.38
CA ASP A 86 17.89 -39.20 -32.84
C ASP A 86 16.53 -38.82 -33.45
N ALA A 87 16.35 -37.54 -33.78
CA ALA A 87 15.48 -37.13 -34.89
C ALA A 87 15.90 -35.73 -35.38
N PRO A 88 16.48 -35.61 -36.58
CA PRO A 88 16.75 -34.32 -37.19
C PRO A 88 15.48 -33.72 -37.83
N LEU A 89 15.25 -32.45 -37.51
CA LEU A 89 14.71 -31.37 -38.34
C LEU A 89 13.59 -31.69 -39.36
N SER A 90 12.43 -31.11 -39.09
CA SER A 90 11.68 -30.39 -40.13
C SER A 90 11.20 -29.05 -39.55
N GLN A 91 11.98 -28.01 -39.83
CA GLN A 91 11.43 -26.68 -40.09
C GLN A 91 10.44 -26.85 -41.25
N ASP A 92 9.20 -26.42 -41.03
CA ASP A 92 8.37 -25.65 -41.96
C ASP A 92 6.91 -25.70 -41.47
N LEU A 93 6.18 -24.64 -41.82
CA LEU A 93 4.73 -24.40 -41.66
C LEU A 93 4.35 -23.51 -40.47
N ASP A 94 4.52 -22.21 -40.70
CA ASP A 94 3.42 -21.24 -40.75
C ASP A 94 2.24 -21.49 -39.79
N THR A 95 2.24 -20.79 -38.66
CA THR A 95 0.99 -20.48 -37.94
C THR A 95 1.00 -19.00 -37.61
N ASP A 96 0.95 -18.18 -38.65
CA ASP A 96 0.14 -16.97 -38.61
C ASP A 96 -1.33 -17.40 -38.65
N GLU A 97 -2.19 -16.70 -37.92
CA GLU A 97 -3.66 -16.89 -37.85
C GLU A 97 -4.22 -17.95 -36.90
N GLN A 98 -3.90 -17.84 -35.62
CA GLN A 98 -5.01 -17.82 -34.65
C GLN A 98 -4.96 -16.51 -33.89
N GLY A 99 -5.80 -15.57 -34.34
CA GLY A 99 -6.43 -14.59 -33.48
C GLY A 99 -7.27 -15.30 -32.42
N GLY A 100 -6.60 -16.05 -31.54
CA GLY A 100 -7.12 -16.45 -30.26
C GLY A 100 -7.36 -15.15 -29.53
N MET A 101 -8.63 -14.73 -29.50
CA MET A 101 -9.10 -13.73 -28.55
C MET A 101 -8.42 -14.07 -27.22
N PRO A 102 -7.69 -13.12 -26.60
CA PRO A 102 -6.92 -13.40 -25.42
C PRO A 102 -7.82 -14.12 -24.45
N ALA A 103 -7.33 -15.27 -23.98
CA ALA A 103 -7.99 -16.15 -23.03
C ALA A 103 -8.81 -15.28 -22.08
N SER A 104 -10.14 -15.46 -22.15
CA SER A 104 -11.16 -14.86 -21.30
C SER A 104 -10.55 -13.98 -20.23
N ALA A 105 -10.68 -12.66 -20.37
CA ALA A 105 -10.24 -11.65 -19.41
C ALA A 105 -10.84 -11.92 -18.02
N ALA A 106 -10.32 -12.94 -17.34
CA ALA A 106 -10.48 -13.16 -15.94
C ALA A 106 -9.83 -11.94 -15.29
N ALA A 107 -10.60 -11.28 -14.43
CA ALA A 107 -10.08 -10.19 -13.62
C ALA A 107 -8.74 -10.62 -13.00
N GLY A 108 -7.71 -9.80 -13.18
CA GLY A 108 -6.35 -10.11 -12.75
C GLY A 108 -5.28 -9.77 -13.79
N LEU A 109 -4.03 -9.83 -13.35
CA LEU A 109 -2.89 -9.54 -14.20
C LEU A 109 -2.68 -10.62 -15.26
N SER A 110 -2.42 -10.19 -16.50
CA SER A 110 -1.91 -11.08 -17.54
C SER A 110 -0.48 -11.52 -17.23
N SER A 111 -0.02 -12.59 -17.88
CA SER A 111 1.38 -13.03 -17.78
C SER A 111 2.36 -11.95 -18.28
N GLU A 112 1.94 -11.15 -19.25
CA GLU A 112 2.73 -10.03 -19.78
C GLU A 112 2.84 -8.90 -18.77
N ASP A 113 1.73 -8.54 -18.11
CA ASP A 113 1.70 -7.52 -17.05
C ASP A 113 2.60 -7.92 -15.88
N ARG A 114 2.50 -9.18 -15.42
CA ARG A 114 3.36 -9.70 -14.35
C ARG A 114 4.83 -9.64 -14.70
N ARG A 115 5.19 -9.93 -15.95
CA ARG A 115 6.59 -9.84 -16.41
C ARG A 115 7.06 -8.40 -16.39
N TYR A 116 6.27 -7.49 -16.96
CA TYR A 116 6.57 -6.06 -17.01
C TYR A 116 6.78 -5.46 -15.62
N LEU A 117 5.94 -5.81 -14.65
CA LEU A 117 6.07 -5.33 -13.27
C LEU A 117 7.31 -5.94 -12.56
N ARG A 118 7.62 -7.21 -12.80
CA ARG A 118 8.86 -7.84 -12.28
C ARG A 118 10.12 -7.21 -12.83
N GLU A 119 10.15 -6.88 -14.12
CA GLU A 119 11.26 -6.15 -14.75
C GLU A 119 11.46 -4.74 -14.16
N ARG A 120 10.45 -4.19 -13.48
CA ARG A 120 10.48 -2.91 -12.78
C ARG A 120 10.85 -3.02 -11.30
N GLY A 121 11.09 -4.24 -10.80
CA GLY A 121 11.52 -4.47 -9.41
C GLY A 121 10.43 -4.99 -8.47
N LEU A 122 9.23 -5.31 -8.97
CA LEU A 122 8.17 -5.91 -8.14
C LEU A 122 8.22 -7.44 -8.22
N ASP A 123 8.83 -8.11 -7.24
CA ASP A 123 8.92 -9.59 -7.22
C ASP A 123 7.56 -10.29 -7.18
N ASN A 124 6.62 -9.77 -6.39
CA ASN A 124 5.24 -10.25 -6.27
C ASN A 124 4.27 -9.09 -6.56
N PRO A 125 4.01 -8.79 -7.85
CA PRO A 125 3.37 -7.55 -8.24
C PRO A 125 1.96 -7.39 -7.69
N GLU A 126 1.14 -8.44 -7.70
CA GLU A 126 -0.22 -8.39 -7.17
C GLU A 126 -0.24 -7.99 -5.69
N GLN A 127 0.55 -8.67 -4.85
CA GLN A 127 0.59 -8.38 -3.41
C GLN A 127 1.23 -7.02 -3.11
N GLN A 128 2.33 -6.68 -3.79
CA GLN A 128 3.04 -5.43 -3.52
C GLN A 128 2.21 -4.21 -3.90
N VAL A 129 1.54 -4.25 -5.06
CA VAL A 129 0.68 -3.14 -5.50
C VAL A 129 -0.53 -2.97 -4.58
N ILE A 130 -1.19 -4.07 -4.20
CA ILE A 130 -2.33 -4.02 -3.27
C ILE A 130 -1.89 -3.51 -1.89
N ASN A 131 -0.82 -4.06 -1.34
CA ASN A 131 -0.34 -3.67 -0.01
C ASN A 131 0.10 -2.20 0.04
N ASP A 132 0.74 -1.70 -1.01
CA ASP A 132 1.09 -0.29 -1.13
C ASP A 132 -0.18 0.57 -1.12
N LEU A 133 -1.19 0.23 -1.94
CA LEU A 133 -2.46 0.96 -1.97
C LEU A 133 -3.17 0.96 -0.61
N MET A 134 -3.18 -0.17 0.12
CA MET A 134 -3.79 -0.24 1.46
C MET A 134 -3.13 0.73 2.46
N GLY A 135 -1.84 1.03 2.27
CA GLY A 135 -1.11 1.99 3.11
C GLY A 135 -1.41 3.45 2.80
N GLN A 136 -2.02 3.75 1.66
CA GLN A 136 -2.22 5.10 1.13
C GLN A 136 -3.59 5.66 1.52
N THR A 137 -3.86 5.80 2.82
CA THR A 137 -5.16 6.30 3.33
C THR A 137 -5.55 7.68 2.79
N GLU A 138 -4.59 8.51 2.41
CA GLU A 138 -4.79 9.81 1.75
C GLU A 138 -5.40 9.72 0.34
N LEU A 139 -5.36 8.54 -0.28
CA LEU A 139 -5.94 8.29 -1.60
C LEU A 139 -7.42 7.91 -1.53
N LEU A 140 -7.98 7.78 -0.33
CA LEU A 140 -9.41 7.53 -0.16
C LEU A 140 -10.21 8.69 -0.75
N PRO A 141 -11.22 8.42 -1.61
CA PRO A 141 -11.91 9.50 -2.32
C PRO A 141 -12.79 10.39 -1.44
N GLN A 142 -13.17 9.93 -0.24
CA GLN A 142 -14.14 10.58 0.63
C GLN A 142 -13.78 10.39 2.10
N ASP A 143 -14.03 11.42 2.90
CA ASP A 143 -13.97 11.37 4.35
C ASP A 143 -15.23 10.74 4.93
N SER A 144 -15.08 10.01 6.04
CA SER A 144 -16.20 9.44 6.78
C SER A 144 -17.08 10.53 7.39
N MET A 145 -18.40 10.50 7.11
CA MET A 145 -19.33 11.54 7.60
C MET A 145 -19.81 11.33 9.03
N THR A 146 -19.75 10.13 9.60
CA THR A 146 -20.33 9.83 10.92
C THR A 146 -19.46 8.86 11.73
N GLY A 147 -18.22 9.27 12.01
CA GLY A 147 -17.36 8.58 12.98
C GLY A 147 -16.88 7.17 12.60
N GLY A 148 -17.19 6.70 11.38
CA GLY A 148 -16.55 5.53 10.78
C GLY A 148 -15.11 5.85 10.34
N ASN A 149 -14.27 4.83 10.17
CA ASN A 149 -12.96 4.99 9.55
C ASN A 149 -13.04 4.44 8.13
N MET A 150 -12.93 5.32 7.14
CA MET A 150 -12.93 4.93 5.74
C MET A 150 -11.64 4.15 5.47
N GLN A 151 -11.78 2.96 4.90
CA GLN A 151 -10.63 2.10 4.61
C GLN A 151 -10.85 1.35 3.31
N PHE A 152 -9.74 1.00 2.65
CA PHE A 152 -9.78 0.08 1.53
C PHE A 152 -10.13 -1.34 1.99
N ILE A 153 -10.85 -2.08 1.14
CA ILE A 153 -11.21 -3.48 1.36
C ILE A 153 -10.31 -4.32 0.44
N GLN A 154 -9.30 -4.95 1.02
CA GLN A 154 -8.30 -5.73 0.28
C GLN A 154 -8.94 -6.86 -0.55
N GLU A 155 -9.92 -7.55 0.03
CA GLU A 155 -10.61 -8.70 -0.57
C GLU A 155 -11.47 -8.31 -1.78
N GLU A 156 -11.85 -7.04 -1.87
CA GLU A 156 -12.66 -6.46 -2.95
C GLU A 156 -11.83 -5.51 -3.84
N THR A 157 -10.50 -5.61 -3.76
CA THR A 157 -9.57 -4.85 -4.59
C THR A 157 -8.97 -5.74 -5.67
N GLU A 158 -9.14 -5.34 -6.93
CA GLU A 158 -8.71 -6.13 -8.10
C GLU A 158 -7.72 -5.35 -8.97
N LEU A 159 -6.60 -6.01 -9.31
CA LEU A 159 -5.69 -5.52 -10.35
C LEU A 159 -6.26 -5.84 -11.73
N LEU A 160 -6.51 -4.79 -12.51
CA LEU A 160 -7.07 -4.93 -13.86
C LEU A 160 -5.97 -5.09 -14.91
N SER A 161 -4.79 -4.51 -14.67
CA SER A 161 -3.64 -4.54 -15.58
C SER A 161 -2.36 -4.06 -14.87
N HIS A 162 -1.24 -3.95 -15.61
CA HIS A 162 -0.01 -3.32 -15.10
C HIS A 162 -0.13 -1.81 -14.77
N ARG A 163 -1.32 -1.22 -14.95
CA ARG A 163 -1.55 0.22 -14.83
C ARG A 163 -2.77 0.58 -14.02
N TRP A 164 -3.78 -0.29 -13.92
CA TRP A 164 -5.05 0.05 -13.29
C TRP A 164 -5.41 -0.90 -12.16
N VAL A 165 -5.96 -0.31 -11.09
CA VAL A 165 -6.52 -1.03 -9.94
C VAL A 165 -7.93 -0.52 -9.69
N LEU A 166 -8.87 -1.46 -9.52
CA LEU A 166 -10.19 -1.16 -9.00
C LEU A 166 -10.20 -1.53 -7.52
N ALA A 167 -10.29 -0.55 -6.64
CA ALA A 167 -10.30 -0.76 -5.20
C ALA A 167 -11.66 -0.40 -4.62
N SER A 168 -12.17 -1.26 -3.75
CA SER A 168 -13.37 -0.99 -2.98
C SER A 168 -12.98 -0.38 -1.64
N PHE A 169 -13.82 0.52 -1.13
CA PHE A 169 -13.59 1.20 0.15
C PHE A 169 -14.90 1.31 0.93
N SER A 170 -14.81 1.28 2.26
CA SER A 170 -15.97 1.44 3.14
C SER A 170 -15.60 1.96 4.52
N ASP A 171 -16.53 2.65 5.16
CA ASP A 171 -16.49 3.00 6.59
C ASP A 171 -17.48 2.18 7.44
N GLY A 172 -18.09 1.14 6.84
CA GLY A 172 -19.12 0.29 7.43
C GLY A 172 -20.56 0.77 7.21
N GLN A 173 -20.78 2.01 6.77
CA GLN A 173 -22.11 2.53 6.39
C GLN A 173 -22.16 2.93 4.92
N THR A 174 -21.11 3.61 4.48
CA THR A 174 -20.88 4.03 3.10
C THR A 174 -19.94 3.01 2.46
N GLN A 175 -20.25 2.57 1.25
CA GLN A 175 -19.36 1.74 0.44
C GLN A 175 -19.22 2.36 -0.95
N GLY A 176 -18.05 2.21 -1.53
CA GLY A 176 -17.76 2.70 -2.86
C GLY A 176 -16.65 1.93 -3.55
N GLN A 177 -16.44 2.28 -4.81
CA GLN A 177 -15.35 1.78 -5.63
C GLN A 177 -14.61 2.96 -6.26
N ALA A 178 -13.30 2.81 -6.37
CA ALA A 178 -12.42 3.78 -7.00
C ALA A 178 -11.49 3.10 -7.99
N LEU A 179 -11.32 3.75 -9.13
CA LEU A 179 -10.38 3.36 -10.17
C LEU A 179 -9.13 4.20 -10.02
N TYR A 180 -8.01 3.53 -9.82
CA TYR A 180 -6.68 4.14 -9.72
C TYR A 180 -5.83 3.78 -10.93
N GLU A 181 -5.04 4.74 -11.39
CA GLU A 181 -3.87 4.49 -12.23
C GLU A 181 -2.62 4.48 -11.37
N PHE A 182 -1.72 3.53 -11.61
CA PHE A 182 -0.43 3.47 -10.95
C PHE A 182 0.72 3.37 -11.94
N GLU A 183 1.88 3.88 -11.54
CA GLU A 183 3.14 3.77 -12.26
C GLU A 183 4.24 3.28 -11.33
N VAL A 184 5.03 2.32 -11.79
CA VAL A 184 6.19 1.79 -11.06
C VAL A 184 7.44 2.56 -11.48
N THR A 185 8.11 3.18 -10.52
CA THR A 185 9.35 3.93 -10.75
C THR A 185 10.53 2.97 -11.03
N PRO A 186 11.66 3.47 -11.59
CA PRO A 186 12.88 2.66 -11.73
C PRO A 186 13.52 2.13 -10.43
N GLY A 187 12.91 2.35 -9.26
CA GLY A 187 13.33 1.79 -7.97
C GLY A 187 12.34 0.80 -7.36
N GLY A 188 11.22 0.53 -8.03
CA GLY A 188 10.13 -0.31 -7.51
C GLY A 188 9.07 0.45 -6.71
N ASP A 189 9.20 1.78 -6.54
CA ASP A 189 8.18 2.58 -5.86
C ASP A 189 6.93 2.75 -6.73
N LEU A 190 5.78 2.95 -6.08
CA LEU A 190 4.49 3.12 -6.75
C LEU A 190 4.02 4.57 -6.63
N ILE A 191 3.59 5.14 -7.77
CA ILE A 191 2.97 6.46 -7.85
C ILE A 191 1.53 6.26 -8.26
N TRP A 192 0.61 6.87 -7.51
CA TRP A 192 -0.84 6.69 -7.69
C TRP A 192 -1.55 7.94 -8.19
N VAL A 193 -2.58 7.73 -8.99
CA VAL A 193 -3.52 8.75 -9.43
C VAL A 193 -4.94 8.21 -9.35
N LEU A 194 -5.80 8.88 -8.58
CA LEU A 194 -7.23 8.60 -8.60
C LEU A 194 -7.83 9.08 -9.93
N LEU A 195 -8.40 8.16 -10.70
CA LEU A 195 -9.04 8.48 -11.99
C LEU A 195 -10.53 8.77 -11.83
N SER A 196 -11.23 7.94 -11.06
CA SER A 196 -12.67 8.03 -10.85
C SER A 196 -13.06 7.29 -9.59
N HIS A 197 -14.19 7.67 -9.00
CA HIS A 197 -14.79 6.95 -7.87
C HIS A 197 -16.31 7.04 -7.94
N TYR A 198 -16.97 6.12 -7.26
CA TYR A 198 -18.41 6.10 -7.07
C TYR A 198 -18.72 5.52 -5.69
N SER A 199 -19.66 6.11 -4.97
CA SER A 199 -20.12 5.65 -3.65
C SER A 199 -21.64 5.75 -3.54
N HIS A 200 -22.20 4.92 -2.65
CA HIS A 200 -23.63 4.80 -2.37
C HIS A 200 -23.98 5.24 -0.94
#